data_AF-A0A838FAG7-F1
#
_entry.id   AF-A0A838FAG7-F1
#
_cell.length_a   1.000
_cell.length_b   1.000
_cell.length_c   1.000
_cell.angle_alpha   90.00
_cell.angle_beta   90.00
_cell.angle_gamma   90.00
#
_symmetry.space_group_name_H-M   'P 1'
#
loop_
_entity.id
_entity.type
_entity.pdbx_description
1 polymer ?
#
loop_
_entity_poly.entity_id
_entity_poly.type
_entity_poly.pdbx_seq_one_letter_code
_entity_poly.pdbx_strand_id
1 'polypeptide(L)' 'EAIGPILLGLKKSVHILQLGSSVREIINMVTIAVIDAQSKK' A
#
# COMPACT_ATOMS: atom_id res chain seq x y z
N GLU A 1 9.96 -8.01 -7.01
CA GLU A 1 8.86 -7.04 -6.99
C GLU A 1 8.95 -6.24 -5.70
N ALA A 2 9.21 -4.95 -5.80
CA ALA A 2 9.32 -4.08 -4.64
C ALA A 2 7.92 -3.58 -4.28
N ILE A 3 7.39 -4.02 -3.14
CA ILE A 3 6.22 -3.39 -2.54
C ILE A 3 6.74 -2.08 -1.94
N GLY A 4 6.32 -0.96 -2.54
CA GLY A 4 6.78 0.40 -2.22
C GLY A 4 6.65 0.79 -0.74
N PRO A 5 7.21 1.94 -0.35
CA PRO A 5 7.39 2.29 1.06
C PRO A 5 6.04 2.36 1.77
N ILE A 6 5.89 1.52 2.79
CA ILE A 6 4.74 1.48 3.67
C ILE A 6 4.90 2.60 4.70
N LEU A 7 4.02 3.59 4.67
CA LEU A 7 4.05 4.70 5.63
C LEU A 7 3.37 4.27 6.93
N LEU A 8 4.15 4.22 8.01
CA LEU A 8 3.66 3.95 9.37
C LEU A 8 3.47 5.26 10.14
N GLY A 9 2.51 5.28 11.07
CA GLY A 9 2.22 6.45 11.92
C GLY A 9 1.22 7.47 11.36
N LEU A 10 0.70 7.26 10.15
CA LEU A 10 -0.39 8.07 9.59
C LEU A 10 -1.75 7.61 10.14
N LYS A 11 -2.66 8.58 10.36
CA LYS A 11 -4.06 8.34 10.78
C LYS A 11 -4.90 7.57 9.76
N LYS A 12 -4.44 7.48 8.51
CA LYS A 12 -5.07 6.72 7.42
C LYS A 12 -4.00 5.89 6.72
N SER A 13 -4.41 4.77 6.11
CA SER A 13 -3.53 3.94 5.29
C SER A 13 -3.12 4.71 4.02
N VAL A 14 -1.82 4.94 3.85
CA VAL A 14 -1.24 5.61 2.68
C VAL A 14 0.01 4.83 2.26
N HIS A 15 0.04 4.40 1.00
CA HIS A 15 1.16 3.67 0.42
C HIS A 15 1.53 4.28 -0.94
N ILE A 16 2.82 4.40 -1.21
CA ILE A 16 3.33 5.02 -2.44
C ILE A 16 3.72 3.93 -3.44
N LEU A 17 3.24 4.07 -4.67
CA LEU A 17 3.62 3.26 -5.82
C LEU A 17 4.73 3.95 -6.61
N GLN A 18 5.62 3.17 -7.21
CA GLN A 18 6.66 3.69 -8.08
C GLN A 18 6.11 3.92 -9.50
N LEU A 19 6.62 4.93 -10.20
CA LEU A 19 6.34 5.12 -11.63
C LEU A 19 6.86 3.90 -12.42
N GLY A 20 6.01 3.36 -13.29
CA GLY A 20 6.30 2.13 -14.02
C GLY A 20 5.89 0.84 -13.31
N SER A 21 5.15 0.92 -12.20
CA SER A 21 4.62 -0.26 -11.52
C SER A 21 3.69 -1.09 -12.41
N SER A 22 3.80 -2.41 -12.30
CA SER A 22 2.93 -3.33 -13.02
C SER A 22 1.52 -3.34 -12.42
N VAL A 23 0.53 -3.77 -13.21
CA VAL A 23 -0.85 -3.95 -12.72
C VAL A 23 -0.90 -4.86 -11.48
N ARG A 24 -0.03 -5.89 -11.44
CA ARG A 24 0.06 -6.82 -10.30
C ARG A 24 0.53 -6.12 -9.04
N GLU A 25 1.51 -5.22 -9.15
CA GLU A 25 2.02 -4.44 -8.02
C GLU A 25 0.95 -3.48 -7.47
N ILE A 26 0.15 -2.87 -8.35
CA ILE A 26 -0.97 -2.03 -7.93
C ILE A 26 -2.00 -2.84 -7.12
N ILE A 27 -2.39 -4.02 -7.61
CA ILE A 27 -3.36 -4.90 -6.92
C ILE A 27 -2.82 -5.33 -5.56
N ASN A 28 -1.54 -5.71 -5.49
CA ASN A 28 -0.91 -6.10 -4.23
C ASN A 28 -0.88 -4.93 -3.24
N MET A 29 -0.58 -3.70 -3.70
CA MET A 29 -0.56 -2.52 -2.85
C MET A 29 -1.94 -2.16 -2.31
N VAL A 30 -2.98 -2.28 -3.13
CA VAL A 30 -4.38 -2.08 -2.69
C VAL A 30 -4.75 -3.11 -1.64
N THR A 31 -4.35 -4.37 -1.81
CA THR A 31 -4.63 -5.44 -0.83
C THR A 31 -4.01 -5.09 0.53
N ILE A 32 -2.76 -4.62 0.54
CA ILE A 32 -2.08 -4.17 1.76
C ILE A 32 -2.77 -2.94 2.35
N ALA A 33 -3.16 -1.97 1.53
CA ALA A 33 -3.86 -0.76 1.98
C ALA A 33 -5.18 -1.08 2.68
N VAL A 34 -5.95 -2.04 2.16
CA VAL A 34 -7.19 -2.49 2.77
C VAL A 34 -6.92 -3.16 4.11
N ILE A 35 -5.92 -4.04 4.19
CA ILE A 35 -5.54 -4.73 5.44
C ILE A 35 -5.07 -3.71 6.50
N ASP A 36 -4.24 -2.74 6.12
CA ASP A 36 -3.76 -1.69 7.02
C ASP A 36 -4.93 -0.82 7.52
N ALA A 37 -5.86 -0.43 6.63
CA ALA A 37 -7.06 0.31 7.00
C ALA A 37 -7.99 -0.48 7.94
N GLN A 38 -8.13 -1.79 7.75
CA GLN A 38 -8.93 -2.65 8.64
C GLN A 38 -8.25 -2.88 10.00
N SER A 39 -6.92 -2.97 10.02
CA SER A 39 -6.13 -3.20 11.24
C SER A 39 -6.08 -1.95 12.12
N LYS A 40 -6.07 -0.75 11.52
CA LYS A 40 -6.09 0.56 12.20
C LYS A 40 -7.51 1.02 12.60
N LYS A 41 -8.37 0.09 13.04
CA LYS A 41 -9.73 0.39 13.52
C LYS A 41 -9.80 1.61 14.44
#